data_AF-A0A3R8K4U9-F1
#
_entry.id   AF-A0A3R8K4U9-F1
#
_cell.length_a   1.000
_cell.length_b   1.000
_cell.length_c   1.000
_cell.angle_alpha   90.00
_cell.angle_beta   90.00
_cell.angle_gamma   90.00
#
_symmetry.space_group_name_H-M   'P 1'
#
loop_
_entity.id
_entity.type
_entity.pdbx_description
1 polymer ?
#
loop_
_entity_poly.entity_id
_entity_poly.type
_entity_poly.pdbx_seq_one_letter_code
_entity_poly.pdbx_strand_id
1 'polypeptide(L)'
;MIVPKLKTSIYIGSVSLTLAPLRRGGNGAYAADYKASVVPFFFYNEAGRFQIDFTDEHLAQLARGERVMFKGNAKSTGGDERRIEGHATPASPGAKTGKIKVRLFVGAKTRLVFDSTYAFAETERN
;
A
#
# COMPACT_ATOMS: atom_id res chain seq x y z
N MET A 1 -3.36 -3.08 -9.37
CA MET A 1 -3.58 -3.78 -8.08
C MET A 1 -4.55 -2.97 -7.26
N ILE A 2 -5.59 -3.60 -6.72
CA ILE A 2 -6.59 -3.01 -5.85
C ILE A 2 -6.27 -3.44 -4.43
N VAL A 3 -6.26 -2.48 -3.50
CA VAL A 3 -6.11 -2.73 -2.07
C VAL A 3 -7.32 -2.06 -1.39
N PRO A 4 -8.21 -2.82 -0.73
CA PRO A 4 -9.33 -2.24 -0.01
C PRO A 4 -8.87 -1.27 1.08
N LYS A 5 -9.79 -0.40 1.52
CA LYS A 5 -9.55 0.58 2.58
C LYS A 5 -8.82 -0.06 3.76
N LEU A 6 -7.64 0.48 4.06
CA LEU A 6 -6.83 0.03 5.17
C LEU A 6 -7.22 0.80 6.44
N LYS A 7 -7.18 0.14 7.60
CA LYS A 7 -7.47 0.78 8.89
C LYS A 7 -6.50 0.27 9.95
N THR A 8 -6.09 1.15 10.85
CA THR A 8 -5.29 0.81 12.02
C THR A 8 -5.68 1.68 13.21
N SER A 9 -5.47 1.15 14.42
CA SER A 9 -5.70 1.88 15.66
C SER A 9 -4.39 2.45 16.17
N ILE A 10 -4.43 3.67 16.71
CA ILE A 10 -3.34 4.34 17.42
C ILE A 10 -3.82 4.70 18.82
N TYR A 11 -2.91 5.00 19.74
CA TYR A 11 -3.26 5.26 21.15
C TYR A 11 -4.37 6.31 21.32
N ILE A 12 -4.38 7.34 20.47
CA ILE A 12 -5.30 8.48 20.55
C ILE A 12 -6.45 8.43 19.53
N GLY A 13 -6.63 7.33 18.80
CA GLY A 13 -7.62 7.29 17.72
C GLY A 13 -7.45 6.18 16.71
N SER A 14 -7.89 6.43 15.48
CA SER A 14 -7.69 5.49 14.37
C SER A 14 -7.29 6.23 13.11
N VAL A 15 -6.55 5.53 12.26
CA VAL A 15 -6.16 6.02 10.93
C VAL A 15 -6.72 5.07 9.89
N SER A 16 -7.37 5.62 8.87
CA SER A 16 -7.71 4.87 7.67
C SER A 16 -6.99 5.41 6.45
N LEU A 17 -6.55 4.51 5.58
CA LEU A 17 -5.87 4.82 4.32
C LEU A 17 -6.70 4.23 3.16
N THR A 18 -7.12 5.08 2.24
CA THR A 18 -7.80 4.70 1.00
C THR A 18 -6.86 4.94 -0.17
N LEU A 19 -6.72 3.95 -1.06
CA LEU A 19 -5.90 4.03 -2.26
C LEU A 19 -6.80 3.97 -3.50
N ALA A 20 -6.50 4.81 -4.49
CA ALA A 20 -6.92 4.52 -5.85
C ALA A 20 -6.27 3.20 -6.33
N PRO A 21 -6.75 2.57 -7.42
CA PRO A 21 -6.08 1.40 -7.97
C PRO A 21 -4.61 1.70 -8.26
N LEU A 22 -3.72 0.89 -7.67
CA LEU A 22 -2.27 0.95 -7.91
C LEU A 22 -2.01 0.55 -9.36
N ARG A 23 -1.52 1.52 -10.14
CA ARG A 23 -1.16 1.32 -11.54
C ARG A 23 0.36 1.23 -11.66
N ARG A 24 0.82 0.33 -12.51
CA ARG A 24 2.25 0.18 -12.79
C ARG A 24 2.69 1.34 -13.69
N GLY A 25 3.70 2.08 -13.25
CA GLY A 25 4.34 3.13 -14.02
C GLY A 25 5.42 2.59 -14.95
N GLY A 26 5.94 3.44 -15.84
CA GLY A 26 7.00 3.07 -16.80
C GLY A 26 8.33 2.67 -16.16
N ASN A 27 8.56 3.07 -14.90
CA ASN A 27 9.71 2.67 -14.08
C ASN A 27 9.51 1.33 -13.35
N GLY A 28 8.40 0.62 -13.58
CA GLY A 28 8.08 -0.64 -12.92
C GLY A 28 7.54 -0.51 -11.49
N ALA A 29 7.43 0.70 -10.93
CA ALA A 29 6.81 0.93 -9.63
C ALA A 29 5.28 0.96 -9.74
N TYR A 30 4.59 0.58 -8.65
CA TYR A 30 3.14 0.73 -8.56
C TYR A 30 2.81 2.01 -7.80
N ALA A 31 1.98 2.85 -8.37
CA ALA A 31 1.60 4.12 -7.78
C ALA A 31 0.10 4.40 -7.86
N ALA A 32 -0.40 5.11 -6.85
CA ALA A 32 -1.79 5.51 -6.73
C ALA A 32 -1.89 6.81 -5.92
N ASP A 33 -2.99 7.52 -6.10
CA ASP A 33 -3.34 8.58 -5.18
C ASP A 33 -3.93 7.98 -3.91
N TYR A 34 -3.67 8.61 -2.77
CA TYR A 34 -4.15 8.15 -1.47
C TYR A 34 -4.88 9.26 -0.71
N LYS A 35 -5.76 8.82 0.21
CA LYS A 35 -6.35 9.65 1.25
C LYS A 35 -6.18 8.96 2.60
N ALA A 36 -5.55 9.65 3.55
CA ALA A 36 -5.47 9.24 4.94
C ALA A 36 -6.44 10.08 5.78
N SER A 37 -7.19 9.41 6.66
CA SER A 37 -8.11 10.06 7.59
C SER A 37 -7.80 9.64 9.02
N VAL A 38 -7.66 10.60 9.91
CA VAL A 38 -7.37 10.43 11.33
C VAL A 38 -8.59 10.85 12.14
N VAL A 39 -9.07 9.96 13.00
CA VAL A 39 -10.24 10.19 13.87
C VAL A 39 -9.80 10.05 15.33
N PRO A 40 -10.13 11.00 16.22
CA PRO A 40 -11.01 12.17 16.00
C PRO A 40 -10.31 13.41 15.41
N PHE A 41 -9.00 13.37 15.18
CA PHE A 41 -8.22 14.54 14.80
C PHE A 41 -8.20 14.78 13.27
N PHE A 42 -9.31 15.26 12.71
CA PHE A 42 -9.46 15.49 11.27
C PHE A 42 -8.43 16.47 10.68
N PHE A 43 -7.81 17.32 11.49
CA PHE A 43 -6.72 18.22 11.07
C PHE A 43 -5.45 17.47 10.60
N TYR A 44 -5.29 16.20 10.97
CA TYR A 44 -4.21 15.33 10.48
C TYR A 44 -4.61 14.49 9.26
N ASN A 45 -5.77 14.75 8.67
CA ASN A 45 -6.11 14.15 7.38
C ASN A 45 -5.15 14.66 6.31
N GLU A 46 -4.69 13.76 5.45
CA GLU A 46 -3.82 14.12 4.34
C GLU A 46 -4.20 13.33 3.08
N ALA A 47 -3.77 13.84 1.94
CA ALA A 47 -3.85 13.15 0.67
C ALA A 47 -2.52 13.33 -0.06
N GLY A 48 -2.29 12.52 -1.08
CA GLY A 48 -1.07 12.63 -1.87
C GLY A 48 -0.84 11.43 -2.77
N ARG A 49 0.43 11.20 -3.09
CA ARG A 49 0.87 10.10 -3.95
C ARG A 49 1.50 8.99 -3.13
N PHE A 50 1.06 7.76 -3.35
CA PHE A 50 1.60 6.55 -2.75
C PHE A 50 2.30 5.74 -3.84
N GLN A 51 3.52 5.28 -3.59
CA GLN A 51 4.28 4.45 -4.49
C GLN A 51 4.96 3.30 -3.74
N ILE A 52 4.95 2.11 -4.34
CA ILE A 52 5.71 0.95 -3.89
C ILE A 52 6.53 0.37 -5.04
N ASP A 53 7.71 -0.12 -4.69
CA ASP A 53 8.63 -0.77 -5.60
C ASP A 53 8.24 -2.25 -5.70
N PHE A 54 7.62 -2.61 -6.81
CA PHE A 54 7.11 -3.96 -7.06
C PHE A 54 7.52 -4.42 -8.46
N THR A 55 8.73 -4.96 -8.55
CA THR A 55 9.39 -5.34 -9.80
C THR A 55 8.74 -6.56 -10.46
N ASP A 56 9.16 -6.89 -11.68
CA ASP A 56 8.66 -8.08 -12.37
C ASP A 56 9.09 -9.38 -11.68
N GLU A 57 10.28 -9.40 -11.06
CA GLU A 57 10.71 -10.53 -10.24
C GLU A 57 9.82 -10.71 -9.01
N HIS A 58 9.42 -9.61 -8.36
CA HIS A 58 8.44 -9.65 -7.27
C HIS A 58 7.08 -10.19 -7.73
N LEU A 59 6.62 -9.83 -8.92
CA LEU A 59 5.39 -10.39 -9.49
C LEU A 59 5.53 -11.90 -9.78
N ALA A 60 6.68 -12.32 -10.30
CA ALA A 60 6.98 -13.74 -10.55
C ALA A 60 7.03 -14.54 -9.24
N GLN A 61 7.67 -14.02 -8.20
CA GLN A 61 7.70 -14.62 -6.86
C GLN A 61 6.29 -14.79 -6.28
N LEU A 62 5.45 -13.75 -6.32
CA LEU A 62 4.05 -13.85 -5.90
C LEU A 62 3.29 -14.93 -6.70
N ALA A 63 3.51 -15.00 -8.02
CA ALA A 63 2.86 -16.00 -8.87
C ALA A 63 3.26 -17.43 -8.50
N ARG A 64 4.49 -17.64 -8.00
CA ARG A 64 4.95 -18.94 -7.47
C ARG A 64 4.42 -19.26 -6.06
N GLY A 65 3.68 -18.35 -5.43
CA GLY A 65 3.18 -18.53 -4.07
C GLY A 65 4.13 -18.00 -2.99
N GLU A 66 5.19 -17.29 -3.36
CA GLU A 66 6.20 -16.80 -2.43
C GLU A 66 5.79 -15.45 -1.83
N ARG A 67 6.17 -15.22 -0.57
CA ARG A 67 5.99 -13.93 0.08
C ARG A 67 7.04 -12.95 -0.40
N VAL A 68 6.61 -11.75 -0.76
CA VAL A 68 7.49 -10.69 -1.28
C VAL A 68 7.53 -9.51 -0.33
N MET A 69 8.73 -9.04 -0.01
CA MET A 69 8.95 -7.79 0.72
C MET A 69 9.02 -6.63 -0.27
N PHE A 70 8.45 -5.48 0.07
CA PHE A 70 8.56 -4.28 -0.74
C PHE A 70 8.89 -3.05 0.10
N LYS A 71 9.44 -2.05 -0.58
CA LYS A 71 9.68 -0.70 -0.07
C LYS A 71 8.89 0.29 -0.92
N GLY A 72 8.86 1.54 -0.48
CA GLY A 72 8.26 2.61 -1.24
C GLY A 72 8.27 3.92 -0.48
N ASN A 73 7.57 4.90 -1.04
CA ASN A 73 7.40 6.22 -0.48
C ASN A 73 5.98 6.74 -0.73
N ALA A 74 5.46 7.50 0.23
CA ALA A 74 4.32 8.37 -0.01
C ALA A 74 4.76 9.82 0.11
N LYS A 75 4.18 10.68 -0.72
CA LYS A 75 4.38 12.13 -0.68
C LYS A 75 3.03 12.80 -0.55
N SER A 76 2.82 13.52 0.55
CA SER A 76 1.58 14.27 0.76
C SER A 76 1.52 15.48 -0.18
N THR A 77 0.32 16.00 -0.45
CA THR A 77 0.13 17.26 -1.18
C THR A 77 0.78 18.45 -0.45
N GLY A 78 0.98 18.35 0.87
CA GLY A 78 1.71 19.34 1.67
C GLY A 78 3.23 19.23 1.56
N GLY A 79 3.76 18.21 0.87
CA GLY A 79 5.19 18.02 0.63
C GLY A 79 5.88 17.03 1.57
N ASP A 80 5.19 16.57 2.63
CA ASP A 80 5.75 15.58 3.56
C ASP A 80 6.01 14.24 2.87
N GLU A 81 7.19 13.68 3.10
CA GLU A 81 7.54 12.35 2.63
C GLU A 81 7.43 11.31 3.74
N ARG A 82 6.92 10.14 3.38
CA ARG A 82 6.68 9.02 4.29
C ARG A 82 7.30 7.78 3.71
N ARG A 83 8.23 7.16 4.43
CA ARG A 83 8.78 5.86 4.04
C ARG A 83 7.71 4.79 4.16
N ILE A 84 7.70 3.86 3.22
CA ILE A 84 6.85 2.66 3.24
C ILE A 84 7.74 1.42 3.27
N GLU A 85 7.37 0.47 4.12
CA GLU A 85 7.87 -0.89 4.09
C GLU A 85 6.71 -1.86 4.21
N GLY A 86 6.79 -3.01 3.56
CA GLY A 86 5.69 -3.96 3.62
C GLY A 86 6.01 -5.31 3.04
N HIS A 87 4.97 -6.13 2.98
CA HIS A 87 5.03 -7.38 2.24
C HIS A 87 3.67 -7.77 1.71
N ALA A 88 3.69 -8.52 0.61
CA ALA A 88 2.54 -9.19 0.04
C ALA A 88 2.73 -10.71 0.18
N THR A 89 1.66 -11.42 0.49
CA THR A 89 1.63 -12.88 0.57
C THR A 89 0.45 -13.38 -0.23
N PRO A 90 0.67 -14.17 -1.29
CA PRO A 90 -0.41 -14.65 -2.15
C PRO A 90 -1.28 -15.64 -1.37
N ALA A 91 -2.56 -15.75 -1.74
CA ALA A 91 -3.48 -16.70 -1.11
C ALA A 91 -3.10 -18.16 -1.42
N SER A 92 -2.60 -18.41 -2.63
CA SER A 92 -2.06 -19.68 -3.13
C SER A 92 -1.14 -19.42 -4.34
N PRO A 93 -0.32 -20.38 -4.79
CA PRO A 93 0.37 -20.28 -6.07
C PRO A 93 -0.62 -19.95 -7.20
N GLY A 94 -0.24 -19.03 -8.09
CA GLY A 94 -1.08 -18.54 -9.20
C GLY A 94 -2.21 -17.58 -8.80
N ALA A 95 -2.49 -17.37 -7.50
CA ALA A 95 -3.59 -16.53 -7.07
C ALA A 95 -3.40 -15.06 -7.48
N LYS A 96 -4.48 -14.42 -7.94
CA LYS A 96 -4.52 -12.97 -8.19
C LYS A 96 -4.83 -12.16 -6.93
N THR A 97 -5.07 -12.82 -5.82
CA THR A 97 -5.41 -12.21 -4.53
C THR A 97 -4.46 -12.67 -3.44
N GLY A 98 -4.35 -11.88 -2.38
CA GLY A 98 -3.56 -12.26 -1.22
C GLY A 98 -3.69 -11.26 -0.08
N LYS A 99 -2.85 -11.43 0.94
CA LYS A 99 -2.72 -10.52 2.08
C LYS A 99 -1.61 -9.52 1.81
N ILE A 100 -1.77 -8.30 2.31
CA ILE A 100 -0.75 -7.26 2.24
C ILE A 100 -0.63 -6.57 3.60
N LYS A 101 0.61 -6.40 4.06
CA LYS A 101 0.94 -5.57 5.22
C LYS A 101 1.73 -4.36 4.78
N VAL A 102 1.27 -3.18 5.18
CA VAL A 102 1.91 -1.89 4.88
C VAL A 102 2.30 -1.21 6.18
N ARG A 103 3.55 -0.79 6.29
CA ARG A 103 4.07 0.02 7.39
C ARG A 103 4.42 1.40 6.84
N LEU A 104 3.68 2.41 7.29
CA LEU A 104 3.91 3.80 6.92
C LEU A 104 4.59 4.53 8.07
N PHE A 105 5.77 5.10 7.83
CA PHE A 105 6.52 5.83 8.86
C PHE A 105 6.13 7.30 8.81
N VAL A 106 5.47 7.78 9.87
CA VAL A 106 4.93 9.16 9.99
C VAL A 106 5.78 10.07 10.87
N GLY A 107 6.92 9.58 11.31
CA GLY A 107 7.94 10.29 12.09
C GLY A 107 9.06 9.33 12.46
N ALA A 108 10.09 9.82 13.17
CA ALA A 108 11.27 9.01 13.51
C ALA A 108 10.94 7.74 14.34
N LYS A 109 9.93 7.81 15.21
CA LYS A 109 9.54 6.73 16.12
C LYS A 109 8.13 6.18 15.87
N THR A 110 7.37 6.81 14.97
CA THR A 110 5.94 6.51 14.79
C THR A 110 5.73 5.80 13.45
N ARG A 111 5.18 4.59 13.51
CA ARG A 111 4.75 3.84 12.33
C ARG A 111 3.29 3.44 12.45
N LEU A 112 2.57 3.60 11.36
CA LEU A 112 1.22 3.05 11.19
C LEU A 112 1.36 1.70 10.51
N VAL A 113 0.76 0.67 11.09
CA VAL A 113 0.77 -0.69 10.53
C VAL A 113 -0.63 -1.02 10.07
N PHE A 114 -0.74 -1.32 8.79
CA PHE A 114 -1.99 -1.68 8.14
C PHE A 114 -1.92 -3.11 7.64
N ASP A 115 -2.98 -3.86 7.89
CA ASP A 115 -3.22 -5.20 7.37
C ASP A 115 -4.43 -5.13 6.44
N SER A 116 -4.31 -5.67 5.23
CA SER A 116 -5.39 -5.71 4.25
C SER A 116 -5.20 -6.89 3.30
N THR A 117 -6.04 -6.95 2.27
CA THR A 117 -5.88 -7.84 1.12
C THR A 117 -5.46 -7.05 -0.11
N TYR A 118 -5.01 -7.75 -1.15
CA TYR A 118 -4.83 -7.20 -2.47
C TYR A 118 -5.52 -8.06 -3.52
N ALA A 119 -5.86 -7.45 -4.65
CA ALA A 119 -6.29 -8.14 -5.87
C ALA A 119 -5.60 -7.51 -7.09
N PHE A 120 -5.03 -8.33 -7.98
CA PHE A 120 -4.66 -7.88 -9.31
C PHE A 120 -5.91 -7.84 -10.18
N ALA A 121 -6.16 -6.70 -10.83
CA ALA A 121 -7.22 -6.62 -11.83
C ALA A 121 -6.89 -7.60 -12.96
N GLU A 122 -7.88 -8.32 -13.43
CA GLU A 122 -7.74 -9.14 -14.63
C GLU A 122 -7.46 -8.18 -15.79
N THR A 123 -6.35 -8.39 -16.50
CA THR A 123 -6.16 -7.69 -17.77
C THR A 123 -7.27 -8.21 -18.66
N GLU A 124 -8.25 -7.37 -19.04
CA GLU A 124 -9.15 -7.70 -20.14
C GLU A 124 -8.25 -8.01 -21.34
N ARG A 125 -8.09 -9.32 -21.63
CA ARG A 125 -7.56 -9.78 -22.91
C ARG A 125 -8.69 -9.57 -23.90
N ASN A 126 -8.61 -8.46 -24.63
CA ASN A 126 -9.27 -8.37 -25.93
C ASN A 126 -8.34 -8.95 -26.98
#